data_AF-A0A935HGS4-F1
#
_entry.id   AF-A0A935HGS4-F1
#
_cell.length_a   1.000
_cell.length_b   1.000
_cell.length_c   1.000
_cell.angle_alpha   90.00
_cell.angle_beta   90.00
_cell.angle_gamma   90.00
#
_symmetry.space_group_name_H-M   'P 1'
#
loop_
_entity.id
_entity.type
_entity.pdbx_description
1 polymer ?
#
loop_
_entity_poly.entity_id
_entity_poly.type
_entity_poly.pdbx_seq_one_letter_code
_entity_poly.pdbx_strand_id
1 'polypeptide(L)'
;MLPEINRAELSSRREFIEKLSTQTDPSSERLINIANKYLDNRFFIENFRRLYNETENKKIRDSIISKNYISYLSKYDTFIYLFDSLDHPLYNPDGNTLEVLNTVIKNQSKQTAFSDIYLYQSDYNKYFYLTKRVIIDSGNLLIGTVFIISTPKKYGRVLINPQLFKQTGQWELSNSPTYQYAIYQNGILTESSKNYPFTYSLSKEELPLKRFDIREQNGYSELWYRSSKEKTVVIIKKSRMLLELITLFSYTFGFFLITIVMSFVFSAFLNKFYKRQYGKTKWLYFSTIQNQIHSSYLIIIVSAFIIIGIASIYFVHNRYENVNNEKLSRTLNIMLNELGTGDEIDSLVYNHSTSADSLAPKYLIELINTISDIHGVDINIYDLNGSLKATSQPDVYNSYRFTDGQQNNQFI
;
A
#
# COMPACT_ATOMS: atom_id res chain seq x y z
N MET A 1 -17.87 -12.47 15.59
CA MET A 1 -17.00 -12.20 14.43
C MET A 1 -17.16 -10.79 13.88
N LEU A 2 -18.30 -10.35 13.34
CA LEU A 2 -18.46 -8.97 12.80
C LEU A 2 -18.00 -7.82 13.74
N PRO A 3 -18.33 -7.84 15.05
CA PRO A 3 -17.92 -6.76 15.96
C PRO A 3 -16.41 -6.67 16.16
N GLU A 4 -15.73 -7.80 16.05
CA GLU A 4 -14.28 -7.93 16.27
C GLU A 4 -13.50 -7.48 15.03
N ILE A 5 -13.99 -7.85 13.84
CA ILE A 5 -13.50 -7.33 12.56
C ILE A 5 -13.65 -5.81 12.51
N ASN A 6 -14.80 -5.28 12.93
CA ASN A 6 -15.03 -3.83 12.97
C ASN A 6 -14.12 -3.12 13.97
N ARG A 7 -13.81 -3.74 15.12
CA ARG A 7 -12.86 -3.17 16.09
C ARG A 7 -11.44 -3.14 15.54
N ALA A 8 -10.99 -4.23 14.93
CA ALA A 8 -9.67 -4.32 14.31
C ALA A 8 -9.52 -3.29 13.17
N GLU A 9 -10.54 -3.16 12.33
CA GLU A 9 -10.57 -2.16 11.26
C GLU A 9 -10.53 -0.73 11.80
N LEU A 10 -11.32 -0.43 12.84
CA LEU A 10 -11.33 0.88 13.46
C LEU A 10 -9.99 1.23 14.11
N SER A 11 -9.29 0.26 14.71
CA SER A 11 -7.93 0.50 15.21
C SER A 11 -6.96 0.85 14.10
N SER A 12 -6.96 0.11 12.98
CA SER A 12 -6.11 0.40 11.84
C SER A 12 -6.42 1.77 11.24
N ARG A 13 -7.70 2.13 11.15
CA ARG A 13 -8.14 3.42 10.62
C ARG A 13 -7.74 4.59 11.53
N ARG A 14 -7.75 4.39 12.85
CA ARG A 14 -7.25 5.37 13.84
C ARG A 14 -5.75 5.57 13.74
N GLU A 15 -4.98 4.49 13.59
CA GLU A 15 -3.53 4.60 13.40
C GLU A 15 -3.21 5.39 12.13
N PHE A 16 -3.95 5.10 11.05
CA PHE A 16 -3.79 5.78 9.77
C PHE A 16 -4.11 7.27 9.84
N ILE A 17 -5.22 7.67 10.49
CA ILE A 17 -5.60 9.09 10.58
C ILE A 17 -4.63 9.90 11.45
N GLU A 18 -4.09 9.31 12.51
CA GLU A 18 -3.05 9.93 13.33
C GLU A 18 -1.75 10.13 12.54
N LYS A 19 -1.37 9.14 11.72
CA LYS A 19 -0.20 9.24 10.83
C LYS A 19 -0.37 10.38 9.84
N LEU A 20 -1.50 10.39 9.12
CA LEU A 20 -1.85 11.40 8.13
C LEU A 20 -1.79 12.81 8.75
N SER A 21 -2.31 12.96 9.96
CA SER A 21 -2.24 14.22 10.68
C SER A 21 -0.81 14.64 11.04
N THR A 22 0.07 13.70 11.38
CA THR A 22 1.43 14.02 11.82
C THR A 22 2.31 14.36 10.61
N GLN A 23 2.16 13.63 9.51
CA GLN A 23 2.90 13.84 8.27
C GLN A 23 2.68 15.23 7.68
N THR A 24 1.44 15.69 7.70
CA THR A 24 1.05 16.98 7.12
C THR A 24 1.06 18.13 8.14
N ASP A 25 1.66 17.92 9.32
CA ASP A 25 1.71 18.95 10.36
C ASP A 25 2.86 19.93 10.09
N PRO A 26 2.57 21.19 9.73
CA PRO A 26 3.62 22.20 9.50
C PRO A 26 4.46 22.46 10.76
N SER A 27 3.92 22.17 11.94
CA SER A 27 4.62 22.30 13.22
C SER A 27 5.79 21.33 13.31
N SER A 28 5.63 20.11 12.78
CA SER A 28 6.70 19.11 12.73
C SER A 28 7.84 19.57 11.82
N GLU A 29 7.53 20.07 10.62
CA GLU A 29 8.52 20.63 9.69
C GLU A 29 9.28 21.81 10.30
N ARG A 30 8.55 22.75 10.90
CA ARG A 30 9.13 23.93 11.55
C ARG A 30 10.04 23.54 12.71
N LEU A 31 9.66 22.51 13.45
CA LEU A 31 10.44 22.03 14.57
C LEU A 31 11.75 21.37 14.14
N ILE A 32 11.71 20.53 13.09
CA ILE A 32 12.93 19.97 12.47
C ILE A 32 13.83 21.10 11.97
N ASN A 33 13.27 22.14 11.33
CA ASN A 33 14.04 23.30 10.90
C ASN A 33 14.72 24.03 12.07
N ILE A 34 13.98 24.33 13.15
CA ILE A 34 14.54 25.00 14.33
C ILE A 34 15.65 24.15 14.96
N ALA A 35 15.46 22.84 15.05
CA ALA A 35 16.45 21.93 15.61
C ALA A 35 17.71 21.85 14.78
N ASN A 36 17.59 21.82 13.45
CA ASN A 36 18.74 21.75 12.56
C ASN A 36 19.37 23.12 12.32
N LYS A 37 18.77 24.23 12.80
CA LYS A 37 19.24 25.58 12.53
C LYS A 37 20.67 25.84 13.01
N TYR A 38 21.08 25.27 14.15
CA TYR A 38 22.45 25.44 14.66
C TYR A 38 23.50 24.61 13.91
N LEU A 39 23.08 23.61 13.12
CA LEU A 39 23.95 22.78 12.29
C LEU A 39 24.21 23.47 10.94
N ASP A 40 24.59 24.74 10.99
CA ASP A 40 24.77 25.58 9.81
C ASP A 40 26.15 25.37 9.14
N ASN A 41 26.37 26.10 8.04
CA ASN A 41 27.63 26.03 7.30
C ASN A 41 28.85 26.30 8.20
N ARG A 42 28.74 27.25 9.13
CA ARG A 42 29.80 27.61 10.06
C ARG A 42 30.13 26.49 11.03
N PHE A 43 29.13 25.87 11.65
CA PHE A 43 29.31 24.73 12.55
C PHE A 43 30.09 23.61 11.85
N PHE A 44 29.73 23.30 10.61
CA PHE A 44 30.42 22.25 9.86
C PHE A 44 31.82 22.64 9.45
N ILE A 45 32.08 23.87 8.98
CA ILE A 45 33.44 24.34 8.65
C ILE A 45 34.39 24.21 9.85
N GLU A 46 33.96 24.66 11.03
CA GLU A 46 34.77 24.62 12.26
C GLU A 46 35.11 23.17 12.70
N ASN A 47 34.26 22.21 12.34
CA ASN A 47 34.39 20.82 12.78
C ASN A 47 34.79 19.84 11.66
N PHE A 48 34.83 20.27 10.40
CA PHE A 48 34.93 19.35 9.25
C PHE A 48 36.20 18.51 9.27
N ARG A 49 37.32 19.14 9.61
CA ARG A 49 38.62 18.46 9.73
C ARG A 49 38.60 17.32 10.75
N ARG A 50 37.79 17.44 11.82
CA ARG A 50 37.64 16.43 12.87
C ARG A 50 36.82 15.23 12.39
N LEU A 51 35.99 15.40 11.36
CA LEU A 51 35.14 14.33 10.80
C LEU A 51 35.95 13.27 10.04
N TYR A 52 37.18 13.56 9.63
CA TYR A 52 38.10 12.58 9.03
C TYR A 52 38.73 11.62 10.04
N ASN A 53 38.60 11.89 11.34
CA ASN A 53 39.06 10.98 12.39
C ASN A 53 37.86 10.24 12.98
N GLU A 54 37.88 8.90 12.96
CA GLU A 54 36.77 8.06 13.42
C GLU A 54 36.29 8.39 14.85
N THR A 55 37.24 8.61 15.78
CA THR A 55 36.90 8.83 17.20
C THR A 55 36.24 10.20 17.40
N GLU A 56 36.79 11.23 16.76
CA GLU A 56 36.25 12.59 16.85
C GLU A 56 34.94 12.73 16.07
N ASN A 57 34.81 12.07 14.92
CA ASN A 57 33.59 11.97 14.14
C ASN A 57 32.45 11.39 14.98
N LYS A 58 32.69 10.25 15.66
CA LYS A 58 31.71 9.65 16.56
C LYS A 58 31.31 10.58 17.70
N LYS A 59 32.26 11.24 18.36
CA LYS A 59 31.96 12.23 19.42
C LYS A 59 31.10 13.39 18.93
N ILE A 60 31.38 13.91 17.73
CA ILE A 60 30.59 15.01 17.13
C ILE A 60 29.17 14.53 16.84
N ARG A 61 29.00 13.36 16.21
CA ARG A 61 27.68 12.76 15.96
C ARG A 61 26.89 12.54 17.25
N ASP A 62 27.51 11.95 18.26
CA ASP A 62 26.90 11.73 19.57
C ASP A 62 26.53 13.06 20.24
N SER A 63 27.38 14.09 20.11
CA SER A 63 27.06 15.43 20.62
C SER A 63 25.88 16.07 19.89
N ILE A 64 25.72 15.88 18.58
CA ILE A 64 24.59 16.43 17.82
C ILE A 64 23.30 15.72 18.23
N ILE A 65 23.34 14.41 18.38
CA ILE A 65 22.18 13.59 18.76
C ILE A 65 21.77 13.84 20.23
N SER A 66 22.74 13.93 21.14
CA SER A 66 22.48 14.13 22.59
C SER A 66 22.10 15.56 22.94
N LYS A 67 22.63 16.57 22.23
CA LYS A 67 22.28 17.99 22.41
C LYS A 67 20.99 18.39 21.71
N ASN A 68 20.10 17.45 21.39
CA ASN A 68 18.80 17.81 20.87
C ASN A 68 17.93 18.42 21.99
N TYR A 69 18.11 19.73 22.23
CA TYR A 69 17.56 20.49 23.37
C TYR A 69 16.03 20.61 23.37
N ILE A 70 15.37 20.20 22.29
CA ILE A 70 13.92 20.34 22.13
C ILE A 70 13.26 19.04 22.59
N SER A 71 12.50 19.09 23.69
CA SER A 71 11.76 17.94 24.24
C SER A 71 10.88 17.22 23.18
N TYR A 72 10.43 17.92 22.15
CA TYR A 72 9.67 17.34 21.04
C TYR A 72 10.53 16.51 20.06
N LEU A 73 11.84 16.79 19.92
CA LEU A 73 12.76 15.94 19.13
C LEU A 73 13.05 14.60 19.80
N SER A 74 12.75 14.45 21.09
CA SER A 74 12.77 13.13 21.73
C SER A 74 11.84 12.12 21.05
N LYS A 75 10.88 12.58 20.24
CA LYS A 75 9.98 11.75 19.43
C LYS A 75 10.59 11.28 18.10
N TYR A 76 11.78 11.76 17.75
CA TYR A 76 12.46 11.42 16.50
C TYR A 76 13.81 10.76 16.78
N ASP A 77 14.14 9.75 15.99
CA ASP A 77 15.51 9.26 15.84
C ASP A 77 16.18 10.09 14.74
N THR A 78 17.42 10.53 15.00
CA THR A 78 18.19 11.35 14.05
C THR A 78 19.42 10.60 13.58
N PHE A 79 19.59 10.50 12.27
CA PHE A 79 20.77 9.96 11.61
C PHE A 79 21.45 11.05 10.81
N ILE A 80 22.78 11.02 10.78
CA ILE A 80 23.57 12.01 10.06
C ILE A 80 24.38 11.24 9.03
N TYR A 81 24.43 11.73 7.79
CA TYR A 81 25.35 11.22 6.77
C TYR A 81 26.24 12.38 6.33
N LEU A 82 27.53 12.13 6.30
CA LEU A 82 28.58 13.10 6.03
C LEU A 82 29.37 12.62 4.82
N PHE A 83 29.62 13.52 3.88
CA PHE A 83 30.39 13.27 2.68
C PHE A 83 31.41 14.40 2.49
N ASP A 84 32.63 14.06 2.06
CA ASP A 84 33.65 15.04 1.73
C ASP A 84 33.42 15.70 0.36
N SER A 85 34.35 16.55 -0.07
CA SER A 85 34.30 17.26 -1.35
C SER A 85 34.40 16.34 -2.58
N LEU A 86 34.82 15.09 -2.39
CA LEU A 86 34.91 14.05 -3.42
C LEU A 86 33.76 13.04 -3.30
N ASP A 87 32.73 13.37 -2.52
CA ASP A 87 31.55 12.55 -2.26
C ASP A 87 31.84 11.24 -1.49
N HIS A 88 33.02 11.11 -0.89
CA HIS A 88 33.36 9.95 -0.09
C HIS A 88 32.68 10.00 1.29
N PRO A 89 32.10 8.89 1.78
CA PRO A 89 31.43 8.86 3.07
C PRO A 89 32.41 8.97 4.24
N LEU A 90 32.12 9.88 5.18
CA LEU A 90 32.93 10.10 6.39
C LEU A 90 32.37 9.31 7.58
N TYR A 91 32.69 8.01 7.62
CA TYR A 91 32.25 7.07 8.67
C TYR A 91 30.73 7.06 8.87
N ASN A 92 29.98 6.91 7.77
CA ASN A 92 28.53 6.81 7.83
C ASN A 92 28.11 5.44 8.41
N PRO A 93 27.01 5.38 9.17
CA PRO A 93 26.59 4.16 9.85
C PRO A 93 26.18 3.03 8.88
N ASP A 94 25.77 3.40 7.67
CA ASP A 94 25.37 2.49 6.61
C ASP A 94 26.15 2.80 5.33
N GLY A 95 26.23 1.85 4.39
CA GLY A 95 26.91 1.99 3.08
C GLY A 95 26.21 2.90 2.07
N ASN A 96 25.38 3.84 2.52
CA ASN A 96 24.65 4.74 1.64
C ASN A 96 25.58 5.79 1.01
N THR A 97 25.55 5.88 -0.31
CA THR A 97 26.30 6.88 -1.07
C THR A 97 25.53 8.18 -1.18
N LEU A 98 26.25 9.26 -1.49
CA LEU A 98 25.66 10.57 -1.74
C LEU A 98 24.59 10.51 -2.85
N GLU A 99 24.87 9.73 -3.90
CA GLU A 99 24.02 9.55 -5.06
C GLU A 99 22.66 8.94 -4.70
N VAL A 100 22.63 7.94 -3.82
CA VAL A 100 21.39 7.32 -3.32
C VAL A 100 20.53 8.37 -2.62
N LEU A 101 21.12 9.16 -1.71
CA LEU A 101 20.38 10.18 -0.97
C LEU A 101 19.88 11.32 -1.88
N ASN A 102 20.66 11.71 -2.89
CA ASN A 102 20.24 12.70 -3.88
C ASN A 102 19.09 12.19 -4.76
N THR A 103 19.15 10.93 -5.17
CA THR A 103 18.07 10.28 -5.95
C THR A 103 16.77 10.22 -5.14
N VAL A 104 16.86 9.89 -3.84
CA VAL A 104 15.71 9.90 -2.92
C VAL A 104 15.08 11.29 -2.81
N ILE A 105 15.89 12.35 -2.69
CA ILE A 105 15.37 13.73 -2.69
C ILE A 105 14.65 14.03 -4.00
N LYS A 106 15.32 13.78 -5.12
CA LYS A 106 14.87 14.24 -6.45
C LYS A 106 13.62 13.52 -6.92
N ASN A 107 13.55 12.20 -6.71
CA ASN A 107 12.54 11.37 -7.36
C ASN A 107 11.42 10.93 -6.40
N GLN A 108 11.67 10.93 -5.08
CA GLN A 108 10.79 10.26 -4.12
C GLN A 108 10.41 11.12 -2.92
N SER A 109 10.92 12.35 -2.82
CA SER A 109 10.63 13.23 -1.70
C SER A 109 9.80 14.44 -2.12
N LYS A 110 8.89 14.87 -1.24
CA LYS A 110 8.13 16.11 -1.39
C LYS A 110 8.89 17.25 -0.71
N GLN A 111 9.06 18.36 -1.42
CA GLN A 111 9.64 19.56 -0.83
C GLN A 111 8.70 20.14 0.24
N THR A 112 9.25 20.49 1.40
CA THR A 112 8.49 21.09 2.51
C THR A 112 8.42 22.62 2.35
N ALA A 113 7.81 23.31 3.33
CA ALA A 113 7.84 24.77 3.39
C ALA A 113 9.27 25.36 3.53
N PHE A 114 10.25 24.53 3.88
CA PHE A 114 11.66 24.92 4.02
C PHE A 114 12.50 24.30 2.90
N SER A 115 13.33 25.12 2.24
CA SER A 115 14.08 24.74 1.03
C SER A 115 15.12 23.65 1.26
N ASP A 116 15.63 23.50 2.49
CA ASP A 116 16.64 22.51 2.85
C ASP A 116 16.04 21.20 3.40
N ILE A 117 14.71 21.11 3.55
CA ILE A 117 14.02 19.96 4.16
C ILE A 117 13.05 19.31 3.16
N TYR A 118 13.16 18.01 3.06
CA TYR A 118 12.38 17.14 2.18
C TYR A 118 11.65 16.08 3.02
N LEU A 119 10.40 15.79 2.67
CA LEU A 119 9.61 14.74 3.28
C LEU A 119 9.63 13.50 2.39
N TYR A 120 10.16 12.39 2.91
CA TYR A 120 10.15 11.11 2.22
C TYR A 120 9.17 10.13 2.87
N GLN A 121 8.52 9.32 2.04
CA GLN A 121 7.64 8.24 2.48
C GLN A 121 8.06 6.91 1.88
N SER A 122 8.43 5.95 2.73
CA SER A 122 8.76 4.58 2.34
C SER A 122 7.48 3.77 2.14
N ASP A 123 6.70 3.60 3.21
CA ASP A 123 5.61 2.63 3.25
C ASP A 123 4.31 3.24 3.81
N TYR A 124 3.23 2.45 3.79
CA TYR A 124 1.95 2.78 4.42
C TYR A 124 2.08 3.27 5.87
N ASN A 125 3.12 2.86 6.61
CA ASN A 125 3.33 3.29 8.00
C ASN A 125 4.65 4.01 8.30
N LYS A 126 5.53 4.27 7.32
CA LYS A 126 6.88 4.80 7.56
C LYS A 126 7.20 6.04 6.72
N TYR A 127 7.66 7.11 7.38
CA TYR A 127 8.11 8.35 6.74
C TYR A 127 9.26 8.99 7.53
N PHE A 128 10.03 9.87 6.89
CA PHE A 128 11.08 10.64 7.55
C PHE A 128 11.30 12.00 6.88
N TYR A 129 11.86 12.92 7.65
CA TYR A 129 12.34 14.20 7.14
C TYR A 129 13.82 14.08 6.80
N LEU A 130 14.21 14.62 5.66
CA LEU A 130 15.58 14.63 5.17
C LEU A 130 16.01 16.08 4.96
N THR A 131 17.00 16.53 5.71
CA THR A 131 17.60 17.85 5.56
C THR A 131 18.91 17.71 4.80
N LYS A 132 19.09 18.44 3.69
CA LYS A 132 20.33 18.45 2.91
C LYS A 132 21.03 19.79 3.05
N ARG A 133 22.32 19.77 3.37
CA ARG A 133 23.17 20.96 3.47
C ARG A 133 24.45 20.78 2.69
N VAL A 134 24.74 21.72 1.81
CA VAL A 134 26.00 21.80 1.08
C VAL A 134 26.92 22.75 1.85
N ILE A 135 28.12 22.28 2.19
CA ILE A 135 29.08 23.03 3.00
C ILE A 135 30.12 23.64 2.07
N ILE A 136 30.19 24.97 2.07
CA ILE A 136 31.07 25.76 1.19
C ILE A 136 31.92 26.70 2.02
N ASP A 137 33.20 26.83 1.66
CA ASP A 137 34.09 27.81 2.27
C ASP A 137 33.76 29.25 1.80
N SER A 138 34.32 30.23 2.49
CA SER A 138 34.42 31.64 2.11
C SER A 138 34.87 31.88 0.66
N GLY A 139 35.68 30.99 0.09
CA GLY A 139 36.11 31.00 -1.31
C GLY A 139 35.15 30.31 -2.29
N ASN A 140 33.95 29.92 -1.85
CA ASN A 140 32.96 29.14 -2.62
C ASN A 140 33.45 27.75 -3.05
N LEU A 141 34.44 27.20 -2.34
CA LEU A 141 34.93 25.84 -2.54
C LEU A 141 34.07 24.85 -1.76
N LEU A 142 33.65 23.76 -2.42
CA LEU A 142 32.90 22.68 -1.77
C LEU A 142 33.81 21.95 -0.78
N ILE A 143 33.40 21.95 0.49
CA ILE A 143 34.08 21.20 1.56
C ILE A 143 33.43 19.81 1.71
N GLY A 144 32.11 19.73 1.55
CA GLY A 144 31.38 18.48 1.60
C GLY A 144 29.88 18.66 1.73
N THR A 145 29.16 17.56 1.90
CA THR A 145 27.69 17.54 1.98
C THR A 145 27.21 16.81 3.23
N VAL A 146 26.21 17.36 3.89
CA VAL A 146 25.60 16.80 5.09
C VAL A 146 24.13 16.49 4.86
N PHE A 147 23.72 15.30 5.28
CA PHE A 147 22.32 14.89 5.34
C PHE A 147 21.93 14.60 6.78
N ILE A 148 20.81 15.14 7.22
CA ILE A 148 20.24 14.86 8.54
C ILE A 148 18.87 14.25 8.33
N ILE A 149 18.66 13.05 8.86
CA ILE A 149 17.49 12.25 8.63
C ILE A 149 16.77 12.07 9.96
N SER A 150 15.52 12.51 10.03
CA SER A 150 14.71 12.49 11.24
C SER A 150 13.49 11.58 11.04
N THR A 151 13.54 10.40 11.64
CA THR A 151 12.47 9.39 11.60
C THR A 151 11.67 9.43 12.91
N PRO A 152 10.32 9.53 12.89
CA PRO A 152 9.55 9.50 14.13
C PRO A 152 9.62 8.11 14.81
N LYS A 153 10.02 8.05 16.08
CA LYS A 153 10.23 6.82 16.87
C LYS A 153 9.02 5.90 16.92
N LYS A 154 7.81 6.46 16.88
CA LYS A 154 6.53 5.71 16.92
C LYS A 154 6.41 4.71 15.76
N TYR A 155 7.07 4.96 14.64
CA TYR A 155 6.95 4.16 13.41
C TYR A 155 8.16 3.25 13.15
N GLY A 156 9.05 3.12 14.14
CA GLY A 156 10.28 2.34 14.02
C GLY A 156 11.35 3.02 13.14
N ARG A 157 12.55 2.44 13.14
CA ARG A 157 13.66 2.93 12.32
C ARG A 157 13.41 2.62 10.85
N VAL A 158 13.61 3.61 10.00
CA VAL A 158 13.68 3.43 8.55
C VAL A 158 15.16 3.43 8.19
N LEU A 159 15.74 2.24 7.97
CA LEU A 159 17.06 2.18 7.34
C LEU A 159 16.89 2.56 5.89
N ILE A 160 17.68 3.53 5.45
CA ILE A 160 17.78 3.89 4.05
C ILE A 160 18.47 2.71 3.36
N ASN A 161 17.70 1.83 2.73
CA ASN A 161 18.21 0.65 2.06
C ASN A 161 18.01 0.82 0.55
N PRO A 162 19.09 0.85 -0.25
CA PRO A 162 19.07 0.85 -1.72
C PRO A 162 18.09 -0.15 -2.34
N GLN A 163 17.90 -1.32 -1.71
CA GLN A 163 16.98 -2.35 -2.19
C GLN A 163 15.52 -2.09 -1.83
N LEU A 164 15.23 -1.35 -0.74
CA LEU A 164 13.87 -0.92 -0.38
C LEU A 164 13.42 0.29 -1.21
N PHE A 165 14.35 1.10 -1.74
CA PHE A 165 14.02 2.25 -2.61
C PHE A 165 13.53 1.88 -4.00
N LYS A 166 13.76 0.63 -4.40
CA LYS A 166 13.16 0.06 -5.59
C LYS A 166 11.69 -0.28 -5.32
N GLN A 167 11.29 -0.57 -4.08
CA GLN A 167 9.93 -1.06 -3.75
C GLN A 167 8.88 0.01 -3.49
N THR A 168 9.18 1.30 -3.65
CA THR A 168 8.26 2.37 -3.25
C THR A 168 7.86 3.22 -4.43
N GLY A 169 7.13 2.59 -5.37
CA GLY A 169 6.17 3.33 -6.19
C GLY A 169 5.21 4.02 -5.24
N GLN A 170 4.92 5.29 -5.54
CA GLN A 170 4.15 6.18 -4.69
C GLN A 170 2.89 5.51 -4.14
N TRP A 171 2.91 5.13 -2.86
CA TRP A 171 1.69 5.08 -2.07
C TRP A 171 1.27 6.53 -1.83
N GLU A 172 0.82 7.20 -2.89
CA GLU A 172 0.11 8.45 -2.78
C GLU A 172 -1.02 8.21 -1.78
N LEU A 173 -0.89 8.82 -0.59
CA LEU A 173 -1.96 8.87 0.41
C LEU A 173 -3.29 9.20 -0.28
N SER A 174 -3.25 10.07 -1.30
CA SER A 174 -4.33 10.51 -2.21
C SER A 174 -5.15 9.40 -2.89
N ASN A 175 -4.64 8.18 -3.03
CA ASN A 175 -5.19 7.18 -3.96
C ASN A 175 -5.48 5.79 -3.38
N SER A 176 -5.80 5.69 -2.07
CA SER A 176 -6.32 4.44 -1.51
C SER A 176 -7.71 4.10 -2.09
N PRO A 177 -7.93 2.88 -2.63
CA PRO A 177 -9.22 2.50 -3.22
C PRO A 177 -10.31 2.30 -2.16
N THR A 178 -9.92 2.08 -0.90
CA THR A 178 -10.84 1.77 0.20
C THR A 178 -11.14 2.98 1.06
N TYR A 179 -10.16 3.86 1.25
CA TYR A 179 -10.25 5.02 2.13
C TYR A 179 -10.04 6.31 1.35
N GLN A 180 -10.98 7.23 1.49
CA GLN A 180 -10.84 8.59 1.00
C GLN A 180 -10.52 9.47 2.21
N TYR A 181 -9.77 10.56 2.05
CA TYR A 181 -9.43 11.45 3.16
C TYR A 181 -9.44 12.92 2.76
N ALA A 182 -9.59 13.76 3.76
CA ALA A 182 -9.44 15.19 3.68
C ALA A 182 -8.72 15.72 4.92
N ILE A 183 -7.95 16.78 4.71
CA ILE A 183 -7.22 17.48 5.74
C ILE A 183 -7.70 18.93 5.74
N TYR A 184 -8.13 19.37 6.91
CA TYR A 184 -8.60 20.73 7.14
C TYR A 184 -7.66 21.44 8.10
N GLN A 185 -7.25 22.65 7.72
CA GLN A 185 -6.50 23.57 8.56
C GLN A 185 -7.34 24.84 8.76
N ASN A 186 -7.55 25.25 10.01
CA ASN A 186 -8.47 26.33 10.40
C ASN A 186 -9.89 26.18 9.84
N GLY A 187 -10.34 24.94 9.65
CA GLY A 187 -11.65 24.64 9.06
C GLY A 187 -11.70 24.79 7.54
N ILE A 188 -10.58 25.03 6.85
CA ILE A 188 -10.48 25.11 5.38
C ILE A 188 -9.77 23.87 4.85
N LEU A 189 -10.28 23.29 3.77
CA LEU A 189 -9.70 22.12 3.11
C LEU A 189 -8.35 22.47 2.49
N THR A 190 -7.29 21.76 2.89
CA THR A 190 -5.94 21.94 2.35
C THR A 190 -5.53 20.81 1.42
N GLU A 191 -5.93 19.58 1.72
CA GLU A 191 -5.57 18.39 0.94
C GLU A 191 -6.71 17.38 0.97
N SER A 192 -6.97 16.71 -0.15
CA SER A 192 -8.02 15.70 -0.25
C SER A 192 -7.70 14.63 -1.28
N SER A 193 -8.20 13.42 -1.05
CA SER A 193 -8.26 12.36 -2.04
C SER A 193 -9.27 12.68 -3.15
N LYS A 194 -8.95 12.35 -4.41
CA LYS A 194 -9.70 12.79 -5.59
C LYS A 194 -11.09 12.15 -5.75
N ASN A 195 -11.35 10.99 -5.14
CA ASN A 195 -12.53 10.18 -5.44
C ASN A 195 -13.72 10.41 -4.49
N TYR A 196 -13.70 11.48 -3.69
CA TYR A 196 -14.84 11.89 -2.85
C TYR A 196 -14.95 13.43 -2.77
N PRO A 197 -16.14 14.02 -2.95
CA PRO A 197 -16.33 15.47 -2.89
C PRO A 197 -16.41 15.94 -1.43
N PHE A 198 -15.27 16.33 -0.86
CA PHE A 198 -15.23 16.96 0.45
C PHE A 198 -15.68 18.43 0.39
N THR A 199 -16.37 18.89 1.44
CA THR A 199 -16.75 20.30 1.57
C THR A 199 -15.50 21.16 1.73
N TYR A 200 -15.48 22.34 1.10
CA TYR A 200 -14.30 23.23 1.16
C TYR A 200 -14.05 23.82 2.56
N SER A 201 -15.10 24.05 3.35
CA SER A 201 -15.01 24.62 4.70
C SER A 201 -15.90 23.88 5.70
N LEU A 202 -15.43 23.75 6.93
CA LEU A 202 -16.17 23.16 8.05
C LEU A 202 -16.73 24.26 8.96
N SER A 203 -17.99 24.13 9.33
CA SER A 203 -18.60 25.01 10.34
C SER A 203 -18.12 24.66 11.75
N LYS A 204 -18.09 25.63 12.67
CA LYS A 204 -17.65 25.39 14.07
C LYS A 204 -18.46 24.30 14.80
N GLU A 205 -19.69 24.08 14.37
CA GLU A 205 -20.61 23.05 14.88
C GLU A 205 -20.31 21.65 14.33
N GLU A 206 -19.66 21.54 13.17
CA GLU A 206 -19.28 20.27 12.55
C GLU A 206 -17.94 19.75 13.09
N LEU A 207 -17.16 20.62 13.75
CA LEU A 207 -15.89 20.25 14.36
C LEU A 207 -16.13 19.23 15.49
N PRO A 208 -15.42 18.09 15.49
CA PRO A 208 -15.58 17.10 16.54
C PRO A 208 -15.17 17.69 17.90
N LEU A 209 -16.03 17.51 18.90
CA LEU A 209 -15.81 17.90 20.29
C LEU A 209 -14.81 16.96 20.98
N LYS A 210 -14.69 15.72 20.48
CA LYS A 210 -13.78 14.67 20.98
C LYS A 210 -12.58 14.52 20.04
N ARG A 211 -11.50 13.94 20.56
CA ARG A 211 -10.27 13.66 19.78
C ARG A 211 -10.54 12.77 18.56
N PHE A 212 -11.43 11.79 18.72
CA PHE A 212 -11.97 10.96 17.65
C PHE A 212 -13.49 11.03 17.69
N ASP A 213 -14.10 11.16 16.51
CA ASP A 213 -15.55 11.12 16.34
C ASP A 213 -15.86 10.24 15.11
N ILE A 214 -16.87 9.38 15.23
CA ILE A 214 -17.29 8.48 14.14
C ILE A 214 -18.71 8.87 13.78
N ARG A 215 -18.92 9.18 12.50
CA ARG A 215 -20.21 9.58 11.96
C ARG A 215 -20.56 8.64 10.82
N GLU A 216 -21.80 8.17 10.78
CA GLU A 216 -22.32 7.40 9.66
C GLU A 216 -23.29 8.30 8.90
N GLN A 217 -22.93 8.69 7.67
CA GLN A 217 -23.72 9.62 6.86
C GLN A 217 -23.79 9.13 5.41
N ASN A 218 -25.00 9.12 4.84
CA ASN A 218 -25.25 8.78 3.43
C ASN A 218 -24.60 7.47 2.94
N GLY A 219 -24.53 6.44 3.80
CA GLY A 219 -23.90 5.16 3.46
C GLY A 219 -22.37 5.21 3.48
N TYR A 220 -21.78 6.21 4.12
CA TYR A 220 -20.36 6.30 4.40
C TYR A 220 -20.11 6.35 5.91
N SER A 221 -19.09 5.61 6.32
CA SER A 221 -18.51 5.71 7.65
C SER A 221 -17.43 6.78 7.59
N GLU A 222 -17.54 7.83 8.38
CA GLU A 222 -16.60 8.94 8.49
C GLU A 222 -15.92 8.90 9.85
N LEU A 223 -14.59 8.91 9.85
CA LEU A 223 -13.78 9.02 11.04
C LEU A 223 -13.15 10.40 11.04
N TRP A 224 -13.53 11.18 12.03
CA TRP A 224 -13.04 12.54 12.27
C TRP A 224 -12.00 12.50 13.37
N TYR A 225 -10.83 13.06 13.10
CA TYR A 225 -9.73 13.17 14.05
C TYR A 225 -9.31 14.62 14.20
N ARG A 226 -9.40 15.11 15.44
CA ARG A 226 -8.92 16.45 15.78
C ARG A 226 -7.56 16.35 16.43
N SER A 227 -6.54 16.74 15.67
CA SER A 227 -5.15 16.72 16.15
C SER A 227 -4.81 17.96 16.97
N SER A 228 -5.35 19.12 16.56
CA SER A 228 -5.17 20.39 17.27
C SER A 228 -6.44 21.24 17.20
N LYS A 229 -6.43 22.44 17.81
CA LYS A 229 -7.56 23.38 17.69
C LYS A 229 -7.87 23.74 16.24
N GLU A 230 -6.83 23.75 15.41
CA GLU A 230 -6.82 24.25 14.04
C GLU A 230 -6.86 23.11 13.00
N LYS A 231 -6.38 21.92 13.34
CA LYS A 231 -6.23 20.83 12.38
C LYS A 231 -7.22 19.68 12.63
N THR A 232 -7.99 19.38 11.60
CA THR A 232 -8.93 18.25 11.58
C THR A 232 -8.66 17.40 10.36
N VAL A 233 -8.60 16.09 10.55
CA VAL A 233 -8.43 15.12 9.47
C VAL A 233 -9.68 14.27 9.43
N VAL A 234 -10.20 14.03 8.24
CA VAL A 234 -11.39 13.21 8.00
C VAL A 234 -10.99 12.08 7.09
N ILE A 235 -11.32 10.86 7.47
CA ILE A 235 -11.22 9.69 6.61
C ILE A 235 -12.61 9.17 6.38
N ILE A 236 -12.92 8.73 5.17
CA ILE A 236 -14.22 8.23 4.77
C ILE A 236 -14.06 6.85 4.15
N LYS A 237 -14.96 5.93 4.50
CA LYS A 237 -15.07 4.59 3.93
C LYS A 237 -16.51 4.36 3.52
N LYS A 238 -16.73 3.81 2.33
CA LYS A 238 -18.07 3.41 1.90
C LYS A 238 -18.57 2.24 2.75
N SER A 239 -19.70 2.43 3.43
CA SER A 239 -20.36 1.35 4.18
C SER A 239 -20.87 0.29 3.19
N ARG A 240 -20.65 -0.99 3.50
CA ARG A 240 -21.11 -2.12 2.68
C ARG A 240 -22.05 -3.04 3.46
N MET A 241 -22.66 -2.53 4.52
CA MET A 241 -23.48 -3.31 5.46
C MET A 241 -24.58 -4.10 4.77
N LEU A 242 -25.29 -3.49 3.81
CA LEU A 242 -26.38 -4.15 3.08
C LEU A 242 -25.87 -5.28 2.18
N LEU A 243 -24.69 -5.10 1.57
CA LEU A 243 -24.05 -6.13 0.74
C LEU A 243 -23.52 -7.28 1.61
N GLU A 244 -22.89 -6.96 2.75
CA GLU A 244 -22.47 -7.93 3.75
C GLU A 244 -23.65 -8.76 4.29
N LEU A 245 -24.78 -8.11 4.62
CA LEU A 245 -26.02 -8.77 5.01
C LEU A 245 -26.56 -9.70 3.92
N ILE A 246 -26.62 -9.24 2.66
CA ILE A 246 -27.06 -10.07 1.53
C ILE A 246 -26.15 -11.29 1.36
N THR A 247 -24.83 -11.11 1.44
CA THR A 247 -23.89 -12.23 1.32
C THR A 247 -24.03 -13.23 2.47
N LEU A 248 -24.15 -12.75 3.70
CA LEU A 248 -24.34 -13.61 4.87
C LEU A 248 -25.68 -14.35 4.80
N PHE A 249 -26.75 -13.65 4.39
CA PHE A 249 -28.04 -14.26 4.11
C PHE A 249 -27.91 -15.35 3.04
N SER A 250 -27.24 -15.07 1.92
CA SER A 250 -27.00 -16.05 0.86
C SER A 250 -26.26 -17.30 1.34
N TYR A 251 -25.23 -17.15 2.18
CA TYR A 251 -24.50 -18.28 2.75
C TYR A 251 -25.35 -19.11 3.71
N THR A 252 -26.04 -18.45 4.66
CA THR A 252 -26.93 -19.15 5.61
C THR A 252 -28.08 -19.85 4.90
N PHE A 253 -28.61 -19.22 3.85
CA PHE A 253 -29.66 -19.77 3.02
C PHE A 253 -29.18 -20.97 2.19
N GLY A 254 -27.99 -20.89 1.59
CA GLY A 254 -27.38 -22.01 0.88
C GLY A 254 -27.12 -23.22 1.79
N PHE A 255 -26.64 -22.97 3.01
CA PHE A 255 -26.47 -24.02 4.02
C PHE A 255 -27.81 -24.68 4.40
N PHE A 256 -28.88 -23.88 4.54
CA PHE A 256 -30.22 -24.39 4.80
C PHE A 256 -30.75 -25.28 3.66
N LEU A 257 -30.53 -24.89 2.40
CA LEU A 257 -30.87 -25.72 1.24
C LEU A 257 -30.13 -27.06 1.26
N ILE A 258 -28.82 -27.05 1.53
CA ILE A 258 -28.04 -28.28 1.66
C ILE A 258 -28.60 -29.17 2.76
N THR A 259 -29.00 -28.58 3.89
CA THR A 259 -29.59 -29.32 5.02
C THR A 259 -30.93 -29.96 4.64
N ILE A 260 -31.78 -29.28 3.86
CA ILE A 260 -33.03 -29.86 3.33
C ILE A 260 -32.73 -31.05 2.41
N VAL A 261 -31.81 -30.88 1.45
CA VAL A 261 -31.44 -31.96 0.53
C VAL A 261 -30.89 -33.16 1.30
N MET A 262 -30.02 -32.90 2.29
CA MET A 262 -29.46 -33.94 3.15
C MET A 262 -30.55 -34.65 3.97
N SER A 263 -31.52 -33.93 4.51
CA SER A 263 -32.68 -34.50 5.21
C SER A 263 -33.56 -35.35 4.29
N PHE A 264 -33.75 -34.93 3.03
CA PHE A 264 -34.52 -35.69 2.05
C PHE A 264 -33.81 -37.00 1.65
N VAL A 265 -32.50 -36.93 1.38
CA VAL A 265 -31.66 -38.10 1.10
C VAL A 265 -31.65 -39.05 2.29
N PHE A 266 -31.52 -38.52 3.51
CA PHE A 266 -31.56 -39.31 4.74
C PHE A 266 -32.91 -40.01 4.94
N SER A 267 -34.02 -39.31 4.71
CA SER A 267 -35.38 -39.90 4.75
C SER A 267 -35.56 -40.99 3.69
N ALA A 268 -35.06 -40.78 2.46
CA ALA A 268 -35.11 -41.77 1.40
C ALA A 268 -34.29 -43.01 1.73
N PHE A 269 -33.11 -42.82 2.33
CA PHE A 269 -32.24 -43.88 2.81
C PHE A 269 -32.91 -44.71 3.91
N LEU A 270 -33.45 -44.07 4.94
CA LEU A 270 -34.19 -44.75 6.01
C LEU A 270 -35.38 -45.55 5.47
N ASN A 271 -36.14 -44.98 4.55
CA ASN A 271 -37.29 -45.67 3.96
C ASN A 271 -36.86 -46.92 3.17
N LYS A 272 -35.71 -46.87 2.48
CA LYS A 272 -35.12 -48.04 1.80
C LYS A 272 -34.67 -49.13 2.78
N PHE A 273 -34.13 -48.76 3.94
CA PHE A 273 -33.75 -49.70 5.01
C PHE A 273 -34.98 -50.33 5.67
N TYR A 274 -35.97 -49.53 6.07
CA TYR A 274 -37.20 -50.03 6.70
C TYR A 274 -38.03 -50.93 5.76
N LYS A 275 -38.08 -50.61 4.45
CA LYS A 275 -38.75 -51.43 3.42
C LYS A 275 -38.10 -52.80 3.22
N ARG A 276 -36.81 -52.96 3.54
CA ARG A 276 -36.06 -54.22 3.43
C ARG A 276 -36.29 -55.15 4.63
N GLN A 277 -36.70 -54.62 5.79
CA GLN A 277 -36.86 -55.40 7.03
C GLN A 277 -38.32 -55.78 7.35
N TYR A 278 -39.31 -55.00 6.90
CA TYR A 278 -40.73 -55.25 7.21
C TYR A 278 -41.58 -55.15 5.94
N GLY A 279 -41.70 -56.26 5.21
CA GLY A 279 -42.27 -56.35 3.86
C GLY A 279 -43.78 -56.09 3.69
N LYS A 280 -44.40 -55.18 4.44
CA LYS A 280 -45.76 -54.68 4.14
C LYS A 280 -45.86 -53.18 4.31
N THR A 281 -45.96 -52.51 3.16
CA THR A 281 -46.27 -51.08 3.00
C THR A 281 -47.65 -50.75 3.58
N LYS A 282 -47.67 -49.93 4.63
CA LYS A 282 -48.59 -48.78 4.61
C LYS A 282 -47.83 -47.65 3.95
N TRP A 283 -48.19 -47.40 2.70
CA TRP A 283 -47.76 -46.27 1.90
C TRP A 283 -48.04 -44.98 2.68
N LEU A 284 -47.03 -44.42 3.36
CA LEU A 284 -47.05 -43.08 3.97
C LEU A 284 -46.97 -41.99 2.88
N TYR A 285 -47.76 -42.16 1.84
CA TYR A 285 -47.91 -41.22 0.75
C TYR A 285 -49.38 -41.14 0.35
N PHE A 286 -50.35 -41.34 1.26
CA PHE A 286 -51.65 -40.74 1.00
C PHE A 286 -51.39 -39.26 0.75
N SER A 287 -51.41 -38.88 -0.53
CA SER A 287 -51.17 -37.54 -1.00
C SER A 287 -52.40 -36.76 -0.56
N THR A 288 -52.39 -36.38 0.72
CA THR A 288 -53.37 -35.47 1.28
C THR A 288 -53.17 -34.17 0.52
N ILE A 289 -54.25 -33.44 0.25
CA ILE A 289 -54.19 -32.12 -0.41
C ILE A 289 -53.11 -31.22 0.23
N GLN A 290 -52.87 -31.36 1.54
CA GLN A 290 -51.76 -30.71 2.26
C GLN A 290 -50.36 -31.05 1.70
N ASN A 291 -50.05 -32.30 1.41
CA ASN A 291 -48.73 -32.69 0.89
C ASN A 291 -48.53 -32.24 -0.58
N GLN A 292 -49.62 -32.18 -1.36
CA GLN A 292 -49.58 -31.58 -2.70
C GLN A 292 -49.35 -30.08 -2.65
N ILE A 293 -50.01 -29.37 -1.72
CA ILE A 293 -49.79 -27.93 -1.49
C ILE A 293 -48.37 -27.65 -1.01
N HIS A 294 -47.85 -28.44 -0.06
CA HIS A 294 -46.48 -28.27 0.41
C HIS A 294 -45.45 -28.57 -0.69
N SER A 295 -45.70 -29.57 -1.54
CA SER A 295 -44.80 -29.89 -2.66
C SER A 295 -44.82 -28.83 -3.76
N SER A 296 -45.99 -28.29 -4.13
CA SER A 296 -46.07 -27.22 -5.14
C SER A 296 -45.43 -25.93 -4.63
N TYR A 297 -45.64 -25.57 -3.36
CA TYR A 297 -44.98 -24.45 -2.72
C TYR A 297 -43.46 -24.61 -2.70
N LEU A 298 -42.97 -25.83 -2.40
CA LEU A 298 -41.54 -26.15 -2.42
C LEU A 298 -40.95 -26.02 -3.83
N ILE A 299 -41.66 -26.48 -4.87
CA ILE A 299 -41.22 -26.34 -6.27
C ILE A 299 -41.13 -24.87 -6.66
N ILE A 300 -42.12 -24.04 -6.31
CA ILE A 300 -42.14 -22.61 -6.60
C ILE A 300 -40.94 -21.92 -5.91
N ILE A 301 -40.70 -22.24 -4.64
CA ILE A 301 -39.54 -21.73 -3.90
C ILE A 301 -38.23 -22.13 -4.58
N VAL A 302 -38.04 -23.40 -4.89
CA VAL A 302 -36.81 -23.91 -5.51
C VAL A 302 -36.59 -23.26 -6.89
N SER A 303 -37.65 -23.07 -7.66
CA SER A 303 -37.57 -22.44 -8.98
C SER A 303 -37.19 -20.96 -8.87
N ALA A 304 -37.78 -20.23 -7.91
CA ALA A 304 -37.39 -18.86 -7.61
C ALA A 304 -35.91 -18.77 -7.18
N PHE A 305 -35.41 -19.74 -6.41
CA PHE A 305 -34.01 -19.78 -6.00
C PHE A 305 -33.05 -20.06 -7.16
N ILE A 306 -33.41 -20.92 -8.10
CA ILE A 306 -32.60 -21.15 -9.30
C ILE A 306 -32.46 -19.85 -10.11
N ILE A 307 -33.56 -19.11 -10.30
CA ILE A 307 -33.56 -17.85 -11.04
C ILE A 307 -32.68 -16.81 -10.33
N ILE A 308 -32.83 -16.64 -9.01
CA ILE A 308 -32.01 -15.71 -8.21
C ILE A 308 -30.53 -16.13 -8.23
N GLY A 309 -30.25 -17.43 -8.16
CA GLY A 309 -28.90 -17.99 -8.23
C GLY A 309 -28.21 -17.66 -9.56
N ILE A 310 -28.90 -17.91 -10.67
CA ILE A 310 -28.40 -17.58 -12.03
C ILE A 310 -28.14 -16.07 -12.15
N ALA A 311 -29.09 -15.24 -11.71
CA ALA A 311 -28.93 -13.78 -11.74
C ALA A 311 -27.73 -13.31 -10.89
N SER A 312 -27.53 -13.91 -9.73
CA SER A 312 -26.41 -13.59 -8.83
C SER A 312 -25.07 -13.99 -9.42
N ILE A 313 -24.97 -15.18 -10.02
CA ILE A 313 -23.75 -15.64 -10.71
C ILE A 313 -23.42 -14.69 -11.86
N TYR A 314 -24.41 -14.33 -12.68
CA TYR A 314 -24.24 -13.37 -13.76
C TYR A 314 -23.74 -12.02 -13.26
N PHE A 315 -24.34 -11.48 -12.20
CA PHE A 315 -23.93 -10.20 -11.62
C PHE A 315 -22.50 -10.26 -11.07
N VAL A 316 -22.14 -11.33 -10.36
CA VAL A 316 -20.78 -11.52 -9.82
C VAL A 316 -19.77 -11.62 -10.95
N HIS A 317 -20.05 -12.37 -12.01
CA HIS A 317 -19.15 -12.48 -13.15
C HIS A 317 -18.96 -11.13 -13.86
N ASN A 318 -20.04 -10.43 -14.18
CA ASN A 318 -19.96 -9.10 -14.79
C ASN A 318 -19.22 -8.10 -13.89
N ARG A 319 -19.43 -8.18 -12.57
CA ARG A 319 -18.71 -7.35 -11.60
C ARG A 319 -17.22 -7.70 -11.55
N TYR A 320 -16.89 -8.98 -11.59
CA TYR A 320 -15.51 -9.47 -11.57
C TYR A 320 -14.76 -8.99 -12.81
N GLU A 321 -15.34 -9.17 -14.00
CA GLU A 321 -14.79 -8.69 -15.27
C GLU A 321 -14.53 -7.19 -15.24
N ASN A 322 -15.53 -6.38 -14.86
CA ASN A 322 -15.38 -4.93 -14.81
C ASN A 322 -14.30 -4.49 -13.82
N VAL A 323 -14.24 -5.09 -12.63
CA VAL A 323 -13.22 -4.77 -11.62
C VAL A 323 -11.83 -5.23 -12.08
N ASN A 324 -11.73 -6.39 -12.74
CA ASN A 324 -10.47 -6.92 -13.24
C ASN A 324 -9.94 -6.08 -14.40
N ASN A 325 -10.81 -5.66 -15.32
CA ASN A 325 -10.48 -4.76 -16.41
C ASN A 325 -10.06 -3.39 -15.89
N GLU A 326 -10.76 -2.83 -14.90
CA GLU A 326 -10.37 -1.56 -14.27
C GLU A 326 -8.99 -1.66 -13.59
N LYS A 327 -8.74 -2.75 -12.86
CA LYS A 327 -7.42 -3.02 -12.27
C LYS A 327 -6.34 -3.15 -13.35
N LEU A 328 -6.60 -3.94 -14.39
CA LEU A 328 -5.67 -4.17 -15.48
C LEU A 328 -5.34 -2.87 -16.22
N SER A 329 -6.35 -2.11 -16.65
CA SER A 329 -6.16 -0.82 -17.30
C SER A 329 -5.40 0.17 -16.42
N ARG A 330 -5.65 0.17 -15.11
CA ARG A 330 -4.91 1.01 -14.17
C ARG A 330 -3.44 0.58 -14.07
N THR A 331 -3.16 -0.71 -13.90
CA THR A 331 -1.80 -1.25 -13.86
C THR A 331 -1.07 -0.96 -15.17
N LEU A 332 -1.73 -1.12 -16.32
CA LEU A 332 -1.17 -0.79 -17.63
C LEU A 332 -0.85 0.70 -17.75
N ASN A 333 -1.74 1.60 -17.33
CA ASN A 333 -1.48 3.04 -17.37
C ASN A 333 -0.32 3.43 -16.45
N ILE A 334 -0.20 2.82 -15.27
CA ILE A 334 0.94 3.04 -14.37
C ILE A 334 2.22 2.52 -15.02
N MET A 335 2.19 1.31 -15.58
CA MET A 335 3.32 0.71 -16.28
C MET A 335 3.76 1.59 -17.45
N LEU A 336 2.85 2.07 -18.29
CA LEU A 336 3.15 2.97 -19.40
C LEU A 336 3.72 4.33 -18.95
N ASN A 337 3.30 4.83 -17.78
CA ASN A 337 3.78 6.09 -17.25
C ASN A 337 5.16 5.97 -16.56
N GLU A 338 5.42 4.86 -15.86
CA GLU A 338 6.70 4.55 -15.22
C GLU A 338 7.77 4.10 -16.22
N LEU A 339 7.36 3.47 -17.32
CA LEU A 339 8.26 3.07 -18.40
C LEU A 339 8.75 4.25 -19.26
N GLY A 340 8.22 5.45 -19.06
CA GLY A 340 8.51 6.60 -19.92
C GLY A 340 7.94 6.43 -21.33
N THR A 341 7.88 7.52 -22.09
CA THR A 341 7.48 7.52 -23.51
C THR A 341 8.23 6.42 -24.27
N GLY A 342 7.51 5.57 -25.01
CA GLY A 342 8.02 4.32 -25.62
C GLY A 342 9.32 4.42 -26.43
N ASP A 343 9.78 5.62 -26.76
CA ASP A 343 11.08 5.92 -27.36
C ASP A 343 12.29 5.43 -26.52
N GLU A 344 12.22 5.43 -25.19
CA GLU A 344 13.33 4.94 -24.34
C GLU A 344 13.45 3.41 -24.40
N ILE A 345 12.34 2.69 -24.53
CA ILE A 345 12.32 1.22 -24.64
C ILE A 345 12.81 0.76 -26.00
N ASP A 346 12.38 1.40 -27.10
CA ASP A 346 12.86 1.06 -28.44
C ASP A 346 14.39 1.24 -28.54
N SER A 347 14.94 2.27 -27.88
CA SER A 347 16.39 2.49 -27.83
C SER A 347 17.15 1.42 -27.04
N LEU A 348 16.52 0.82 -26.01
CA LEU A 348 17.12 -0.19 -25.12
C LEU A 348 16.94 -1.63 -25.64
N VAL A 349 15.85 -1.89 -26.37
CA VAL A 349 15.49 -3.23 -26.87
C VAL A 349 16.02 -3.47 -28.29
N TYR A 350 16.04 -2.44 -29.15
CA TYR A 350 16.37 -2.60 -30.57
C TYR A 350 17.86 -2.42 -30.89
N ASN A 351 18.62 -1.67 -30.08
CA ASN A 351 20.06 -1.42 -30.31
C ASN A 351 20.99 -2.54 -29.83
N HIS A 352 20.47 -3.71 -29.41
CA HIS A 352 21.28 -4.72 -28.73
C HIS A 352 21.52 -6.02 -29.51
N SER A 353 21.63 -5.93 -30.83
CA SER A 353 21.91 -7.10 -31.68
C SER A 353 23.39 -7.51 -31.77
N THR A 354 24.34 -6.86 -31.07
CA THR A 354 25.78 -7.11 -31.34
C THR A 354 26.76 -7.18 -30.16
N SER A 355 26.37 -7.37 -28.90
CA SER A 355 27.37 -7.59 -27.84
C SER A 355 26.85 -8.45 -26.69
N ALA A 356 27.57 -9.53 -26.37
CA ALA A 356 27.16 -10.55 -25.39
C ALA A 356 27.31 -10.13 -23.91
N ASP A 357 27.35 -8.83 -23.62
CA ASP A 357 27.51 -8.30 -22.27
C ASP A 357 26.74 -6.98 -22.17
N SER A 358 25.51 -6.99 -21.65
CA SER A 358 24.77 -5.75 -21.42
C SER A 358 23.89 -5.75 -20.19
N LEU A 359 23.89 -4.59 -19.56
CA LEU A 359 23.21 -4.24 -18.31
C LEU A 359 21.74 -3.84 -18.53
N ALA A 360 21.30 -3.72 -19.79
CA ALA A 360 19.93 -3.33 -20.18
C ALA A 360 18.83 -4.37 -19.85
N PRO A 361 19.02 -5.70 -20.03
CA PRO A 361 18.03 -6.68 -19.60
C PRO A 361 17.85 -6.66 -18.08
N LYS A 362 18.91 -6.34 -17.33
CA LYS A 362 18.89 -6.28 -15.87
C LYS A 362 18.02 -5.13 -15.35
N TYR A 363 18.12 -3.95 -15.96
CA TYR A 363 17.25 -2.81 -15.61
C TYR A 363 15.77 -3.10 -15.88
N LEU A 364 15.46 -3.67 -17.05
CA LEU A 364 14.08 -4.02 -17.41
C LEU A 364 13.50 -5.08 -16.47
N ILE A 365 14.25 -6.13 -16.17
CA ILE A 365 13.84 -7.18 -15.21
C ILE A 365 13.63 -6.59 -13.81
N GLU A 366 14.54 -5.70 -13.37
CA GLU A 366 14.45 -5.06 -12.06
C GLU A 366 13.26 -4.12 -11.93
N LEU A 367 12.94 -3.37 -12.99
CA LEU A 367 11.76 -2.51 -13.07
C LEU A 367 10.45 -3.32 -13.07
N ILE A 368 10.40 -4.42 -13.82
CA ILE A 368 9.23 -5.31 -13.85
C ILE A 368 9.03 -5.98 -12.48
N ASN A 369 10.09 -6.48 -11.86
CA ASN A 369 10.03 -7.03 -10.49
C ASN A 369 9.52 -5.98 -9.51
N THR A 370 10.00 -4.74 -9.64
CA THR A 370 9.58 -3.60 -8.83
C THR A 370 8.08 -3.31 -8.97
N ILE A 371 7.58 -3.16 -10.20
CA ILE A 371 6.15 -2.89 -10.46
C ILE A 371 5.30 -4.07 -9.97
N SER A 372 5.78 -5.29 -10.17
CA SER A 372 5.12 -6.53 -9.74
C SER A 372 4.97 -6.59 -8.21
N ASP A 373 6.04 -6.28 -7.47
CA ASP A 373 6.05 -6.24 -6.00
C ASP A 373 5.14 -5.13 -5.44
N ILE A 374 5.15 -3.94 -6.06
CA ILE A 374 4.35 -2.78 -5.62
C ILE A 374 2.85 -3.04 -5.83
N HIS A 375 2.48 -3.60 -6.98
CA HIS A 375 1.08 -3.75 -7.37
C HIS A 375 0.51 -5.14 -7.07
N GLY A 376 1.34 -6.09 -6.63
CA GLY A 376 0.95 -7.48 -6.35
C GLY A 376 0.41 -8.19 -7.58
N VAL A 377 1.02 -7.95 -8.74
CA VAL A 377 0.60 -8.47 -10.05
C VAL A 377 1.78 -9.05 -10.80
N ASP A 378 1.59 -10.15 -11.50
CA ASP A 378 2.64 -10.78 -12.29
C ASP A 378 2.73 -10.14 -13.68
N ILE A 379 3.95 -9.85 -14.14
CA ILE A 379 4.19 -9.09 -15.37
C ILE A 379 5.12 -9.88 -16.29
N ASN A 380 4.68 -10.08 -17.53
CA ASN A 380 5.44 -10.74 -18.59
C ASN A 380 5.48 -9.84 -19.82
N ILE A 381 6.67 -9.57 -20.35
CA ILE A 381 6.88 -8.76 -21.55
C ILE A 381 7.29 -9.66 -22.71
N TYR A 382 6.59 -9.50 -23.84
CA TYR A 382 6.84 -10.26 -25.06
C TYR A 382 7.26 -9.32 -26.20
N ASP A 383 8.12 -9.81 -27.07
CA ASP A 383 8.40 -9.23 -28.37
C ASP A 383 7.19 -9.40 -29.31
N LEU A 384 7.15 -8.64 -30.41
CA LEU A 384 6.16 -8.79 -31.49
C LEU A 384 6.15 -10.21 -32.07
N ASN A 385 7.28 -10.93 -31.96
CA ASN A 385 7.43 -12.32 -32.34
C ASN A 385 6.92 -13.34 -31.28
N GLY A 386 6.30 -12.88 -30.19
CA GLY A 386 5.78 -13.72 -29.10
C GLY A 386 6.85 -14.32 -28.19
N SER A 387 8.12 -13.90 -28.32
CA SER A 387 9.21 -14.35 -27.47
C SER A 387 9.25 -13.57 -26.16
N LEU A 388 9.27 -14.26 -25.02
CA LEU A 388 9.40 -13.65 -23.68
C LEU A 388 10.75 -12.92 -23.57
N LYS A 389 10.71 -11.61 -23.32
CA LYS A 389 11.90 -10.77 -23.12
C LYS A 389 12.21 -10.53 -21.65
N ALA A 390 11.18 -10.40 -20.80
CA ALA A 390 11.35 -10.24 -19.36
C ALA A 390 10.10 -10.71 -18.59
N THR A 391 10.30 -11.18 -17.36
CA THR A 391 9.23 -11.70 -16.49
C THR A 391 9.51 -11.35 -15.04
N SER A 392 8.46 -11.10 -14.25
CA SER A 392 8.57 -10.94 -12.80
C SER A 392 8.72 -12.25 -12.02
N GLN A 393 8.52 -13.40 -12.68
CA GLN A 393 8.64 -14.73 -12.09
C GLN A 393 9.63 -15.60 -12.86
N PRO A 394 10.96 -15.31 -12.78
CA PRO A 394 11.96 -16.05 -13.54
C PRO A 394 12.01 -17.53 -13.15
N ASP A 395 11.78 -17.86 -11.87
CA ASP A 395 11.88 -19.24 -11.38
C ASP A 395 10.83 -20.17 -12.00
N VAL A 396 9.61 -19.68 -12.21
CA VAL A 396 8.51 -20.47 -12.82
C VAL A 396 8.81 -20.78 -14.28
N TYR A 397 9.29 -19.78 -15.03
CA TYR A 397 9.59 -19.92 -16.45
C TYR A 397 10.87 -20.72 -16.71
N ASN A 398 11.89 -20.55 -15.88
CA ASN A 398 13.13 -21.32 -15.99
C ASN A 398 12.88 -22.80 -15.69
N SER A 399 12.07 -23.11 -14.67
CA SER A 399 11.69 -24.49 -14.33
C SER A 399 11.07 -25.25 -15.51
N TYR A 400 10.18 -24.59 -16.27
CA TYR A 400 9.55 -25.18 -17.46
C TYR A 400 10.52 -25.38 -18.64
N ARG A 401 11.46 -24.45 -18.82
CA ARG A 401 12.49 -24.54 -19.88
C ARG A 401 13.47 -25.70 -19.66
N PHE A 402 13.75 -26.04 -18.40
CA PHE A 402 14.59 -27.19 -18.06
C PHE A 402 13.88 -28.54 -18.28
N THR A 403 12.55 -28.60 -18.17
CA THR A 403 11.80 -29.83 -18.45
C THR A 403 11.70 -30.17 -19.94
N ASP A 404 11.58 -29.18 -20.84
CA ASP A 404 11.60 -29.43 -22.29
C ASP A 404 13.01 -29.72 -22.83
N GLY A 405 14.04 -29.11 -22.22
CA GLY A 405 15.44 -29.36 -22.61
C GLY A 405 15.95 -30.77 -22.25
N GLN A 406 15.36 -31.43 -21.24
CA GLN A 406 15.74 -32.78 -20.83
C GLN A 406 15.08 -33.89 -21.65
N GLN A 407 13.98 -33.62 -22.37
CA GLN A 407 13.37 -34.63 -23.25
C GLN A 407 14.06 -34.76 -24.62
N ASN A 408 14.81 -33.74 -25.07
CA ASN A 408 15.45 -33.75 -26.39
C ASN A 408 16.89 -34.26 -26.41
N ASN A 409 17.46 -34.69 -25.27
CA ASN A 409 18.85 -35.19 -25.19
C ASN A 409 18.96 -36.68 -24.84
N GLN A 410 17.89 -37.47 -25.01
CA GLN A 410 17.94 -38.94 -24.90
C GLN A 410 17.74 -39.69 -26.22
N PHE A 411 17.74 -38.99 -27.36
CA PHE A 411 17.82 -39.63 -28.67
C PHE A 411 18.77 -38.86 -29.57
N ILE A 412 20.06 -39.19 -29.50
CA ILE A 412 21.01 -39.42 -30.61
C ILE A 412 22.30 -39.98 -29.99
#